data_AF-A0A7J3RYH0-F1
#
_entry.id   AF-A0A7J3RYH0-F1
#
_cell.length_a   1.000
_cell.length_b   1.000
_cell.length_c   1.000
_cell.angle_alpha   90.00
_cell.angle_beta   90.00
_cell.angle_gamma   90.00
#
_symmetry.space_group_name_H-M   'P 1'
#
loop_
_entity.id
_entity.type
_entity.pdbx_description
1 polymer ?
#
loop_
_entity_poly.entity_id
_entity_poly.type
_entity_poly.pdbx_seq_one_letter_code
_entity_poly.pdbx_strand_id
1 'polypeptide(L)'
;MERARALRLLSVSLCLALAVGYLGVDAYMLSLDPRITFLVAENLLWLTLYLALAYASLKGSRYRALLPFVAGVNAGRVSRSIVDPYGALGGLLAVHASLFFLLVLTALIGLAEPLAEGTGPGR
;
A
#
# COMPACT_ATOMS: atom_id res chain seq x y z
N MET A 1 -9.54 -12.07 -20.24
CA MET A 1 -8.99 -10.71 -20.47
C MET A 1 -9.59 -9.65 -19.55
N GLU A 2 -10.91 -9.61 -19.33
CA GLU A 2 -11.55 -8.60 -18.47
C GLU A 2 -11.09 -8.66 -17.00
N ARG A 3 -10.95 -9.85 -16.42
CA ARG A 3 -10.47 -10.04 -15.04
C ARG A 3 -9.06 -9.48 -14.80
N ALA A 4 -8.13 -9.71 -15.71
CA ALA A 4 -6.76 -9.19 -15.60
C ALA A 4 -6.73 -7.65 -15.69
N ARG A 5 -7.57 -7.06 -16.56
CA ARG A 5 -7.72 -5.61 -16.64
C ARG A 5 -8.33 -5.04 -15.35
N ALA A 6 -9.36 -5.68 -14.80
CA ALA A 6 -10.00 -5.26 -13.56
C ALA A 6 -9.02 -5.29 -12.38
N LEU A 7 -8.21 -6.35 -12.25
CA LEU A 7 -7.19 -6.45 -11.21
C LEU A 7 -6.10 -5.40 -11.36
N ARG A 8 -5.62 -5.13 -12.58
CA ARG A 8 -4.67 -4.04 -12.82
C ARG A 8 -5.22 -2.69 -12.38
N LEU A 9 -6.46 -2.38 -12.77
CA LEU A 9 -7.11 -1.12 -12.37
C LEU A 9 -7.27 -1.05 -10.85
N LEU A 10 -7.64 -2.16 -10.20
CA LEU A 10 -7.73 -2.24 -8.75
C LEU A 10 -6.36 -2.04 -8.08
N SER A 11 -5.29 -2.67 -8.56
CA SER A 11 -3.91 -2.45 -8.08
C SER A 11 -3.53 -0.97 -8.14
N VAL A 12 -3.88 -0.31 -9.26
CA VAL A 12 -3.63 1.13 -9.44
C VAL A 12 -4.45 1.94 -8.44
N SER A 13 -5.75 1.70 -8.34
CA SER A 13 -6.63 2.41 -7.40
C SER A 13 -6.18 2.25 -5.96
N LEU A 14 -5.75 1.04 -5.56
CA LEU A 14 -5.24 0.77 -4.23
C LEU A 14 -3.91 1.49 -3.96
N CYS A 15 -2.97 1.46 -4.92
CA CYS A 15 -1.73 2.22 -4.80
C CYS A 15 -1.98 3.73 -4.65
N LEU A 16 -2.92 4.29 -5.41
CA LEU A 16 -3.29 5.70 -5.31
C LEU A 16 -3.97 6.01 -3.97
N ALA A 17 -4.88 5.14 -3.51
CA ALA A 17 -5.51 5.28 -2.20
C ALA A 17 -4.48 5.27 -1.06
N LEU A 18 -3.47 4.39 -1.14
CA LEU A 18 -2.35 4.37 -0.20
C LEU A 18 -1.53 5.66 -0.25
N ALA A 19 -1.19 6.16 -1.43
CA ALA A 19 -0.46 7.41 -1.60
C ALA A 19 -1.20 8.59 -0.96
N VAL A 20 -2.52 8.69 -1.18
CA VAL A 20 -3.38 9.70 -0.54
C VAL A 20 -3.44 9.48 0.97
N GLY A 21 -3.52 8.23 1.43
CA GLY A 21 -3.47 7.89 2.85
C GLY A 21 -2.21 8.41 3.53
N TYR A 22 -1.04 8.30 2.89
CA TYR A 22 0.22 8.86 3.40
C TYR A 22 0.20 10.38 3.51
N LEU A 23 -0.33 11.09 2.50
CA LEU A 23 -0.52 12.54 2.59
C LEU A 23 -1.43 12.94 3.76
N GLY A 24 -2.50 12.18 3.98
CA GLY A 24 -3.42 12.40 5.10
C GLY A 24 -2.75 12.19 6.46
N VAL A 25 -1.95 11.14 6.59
CA VAL A 25 -1.15 10.88 7.81
C VAL A 25 -0.15 12.02 8.04
N ASP A 26 0.56 12.46 7.02
CA ASP A 26 1.53 13.55 7.14
C ASP A 26 0.87 14.86 7.54
N ALA A 27 -0.27 15.20 6.95
CA ALA A 27 -1.03 16.39 7.32
C ALA A 27 -1.49 16.34 8.79
N TYR A 28 -1.96 15.18 9.26
CA TYR A 28 -2.34 14.99 10.65
C TYR A 28 -1.13 15.10 11.59
N MET A 29 0.01 14.47 11.26
CA MET A 29 1.21 14.51 12.10
C MET A 29 1.80 15.92 12.20
N LEU A 30 1.87 16.65 11.08
CA LEU A 30 2.30 18.05 11.06
C LEU A 30 1.36 18.98 11.83
N SER A 31 0.07 18.63 11.92
CA SER A 31 -0.89 19.36 12.76
C SER A 31 -0.67 19.15 14.27
N LEU A 32 -0.10 17.99 14.66
CA LEU A 32 0.22 17.68 16.05
C LEU A 32 1.55 18.29 16.49
N ASP A 33 2.61 18.12 15.68
CA ASP A 33 3.92 18.73 15.92
C ASP A 33 4.68 18.93 14.59
N PRO A 34 4.94 20.17 14.17
CA PRO A 34 5.67 20.48 12.94
C PRO A 34 7.12 19.96 12.90
N ARG A 35 7.69 19.58 14.05
CA ARG A 35 9.07 19.08 14.16
C ARG A 35 9.20 17.60 13.82
N ILE A 36 8.10 16.88 13.56
CA ILE A 36 8.09 15.46 13.21
C ILE A 36 8.50 15.24 11.73
N THR A 37 9.67 15.75 11.34
CA THR A 37 10.15 15.73 9.95
C THR A 37 10.59 14.34 9.49
N PHE A 38 11.06 13.50 10.40
CA PHE A 38 11.51 12.14 10.06
C PHE A 38 10.37 11.24 9.59
N LEU A 39 9.23 11.24 10.29
CA LEU A 39 8.06 10.44 9.91
C LEU A 39 7.46 10.92 8.58
N VAL A 40 7.45 12.23 8.35
CA VAL A 40 7.03 12.81 7.05
C VAL A 40 7.96 12.35 5.93
N ALA A 41 9.27 12.37 6.14
CA ALA A 41 10.22 11.87 5.13
C ALA A 41 10.04 10.37 4.85
N GLU A 42 9.80 9.54 5.87
CA GLU A 42 9.49 8.13 5.71
C GLU A 42 8.20 7.92 4.90
N ASN A 43 7.13 8.66 5.22
CA ASN A 43 5.85 8.56 4.53
C ASN A 43 5.93 9.05 3.07
N LEU A 44 6.72 10.09 2.78
CA LEU A 44 6.99 10.53 1.41
C LEU A 44 7.71 9.46 0.59
N LEU A 45 8.60 8.67 1.20
CA LEU A 45 9.23 7.52 0.53
C LEU A 45 8.17 6.47 0.17
N TRP A 46 7.30 6.10 1.09
CA TRP A 46 6.21 5.14 0.84
C TRP A 46 5.26 5.64 -0.23
N LEU A 47 4.83 6.91 -0.14
CA LEU A 47 4.00 7.57 -1.14
C LEU A 47 4.63 7.45 -2.53
N THR A 48 5.89 7.84 -2.66
CA THR A 48 6.62 7.82 -3.94
C THR A 48 6.69 6.40 -4.49
N LEU A 49 6.92 5.40 -3.62
CA LEU A 49 6.97 4.00 -4.01
C LEU A 49 5.61 3.48 -4.51
N TYR A 50 4.50 3.84 -3.86
CA TYR A 50 3.16 3.48 -4.35
C TYR A 50 2.80 4.19 -5.65
N LEU A 51 3.21 5.45 -5.85
CA LEU A 51 3.03 6.12 -7.14
C LEU A 51 3.83 5.43 -8.25
N ALA A 52 5.08 5.05 -7.98
CA ALA A 52 5.90 4.30 -8.92
C ALA A 52 5.29 2.93 -9.27
N LEU A 53 4.73 2.23 -8.29
CA LEU A 53 4.05 0.94 -8.49
C LEU A 53 2.70 1.09 -9.21
N ALA A 54 1.94 2.15 -8.94
CA ALA A 54 0.73 2.49 -9.71
C ALA A 54 1.09 2.71 -11.18
N TYR A 55 2.13 3.50 -11.45
CA TYR A 55 2.62 3.75 -12.80
C TYR A 55 3.11 2.47 -13.48
N ALA A 56 3.89 1.64 -12.78
CA ALA A 56 4.33 0.34 -13.27
C ALA A 56 3.16 -0.58 -13.61
N SER A 57 2.12 -0.59 -12.78
CA SER A 57 0.90 -1.39 -13.00
C SER A 57 0.10 -0.90 -14.22
N LEU A 58 -0.04 0.42 -14.38
CA LEU A 58 -0.67 1.02 -15.57
C LEU A 58 0.07 0.66 -16.86
N LYS A 59 1.40 0.65 -16.83
CA LYS A 59 2.24 0.30 -17.99
C LYS A 59 2.36 -1.21 -18.22
N GLY A 60 1.80 -2.05 -17.34
CA GLY A 60 2.02 -3.50 -17.41
C GLY A 60 3.48 -3.90 -17.24
N SER A 61 4.28 -3.07 -16.55
CA SER A 61 5.71 -3.29 -16.34
C SER A 61 5.97 -4.48 -15.42
N ARG A 62 7.13 -5.15 -15.60
CA ARG A 62 7.59 -6.21 -14.69
C ARG A 62 7.73 -5.75 -13.24
N TYR A 63 7.96 -4.45 -13.01
CA TYR A 63 8.17 -3.92 -11.65
C TYR A 63 6.91 -3.95 -10.79
N ARG A 64 5.71 -4.09 -11.37
CA ARG A 64 4.48 -4.28 -10.59
C ARG A 64 4.48 -5.57 -9.77
N ALA A 65 5.31 -6.56 -10.13
CA ALA A 65 5.49 -7.78 -9.35
C ALA A 65 6.12 -7.52 -7.96
N LEU A 66 6.67 -6.33 -7.72
CA LEU A 66 7.18 -5.91 -6.41
C LEU A 66 6.05 -5.44 -5.47
N LEU A 67 4.85 -5.18 -5.98
CA LEU A 67 3.71 -4.70 -5.19
C LEU A 67 3.43 -5.53 -3.93
N PRO A 68 3.31 -6.87 -3.99
CA PRO A 68 3.04 -7.66 -2.79
C PRO A 68 4.14 -7.58 -1.74
N PHE A 69 5.40 -7.50 -2.17
CA PHE A 69 6.53 -7.35 -1.26
C PHE A 69 6.51 -5.99 -0.57
N VAL A 70 6.37 -4.91 -1.34
CA VAL A 70 6.33 -3.54 -0.83
C VAL A 70 5.16 -3.34 0.13
N ALA A 71 3.97 -3.80 -0.25
CA ALA A 71 2.77 -3.70 0.58
C ALA A 71 2.90 -4.55 1.85
N GLY A 72 3.48 -5.76 1.76
CA GLY A 72 3.71 -6.63 2.92
C GLY A 72 4.69 -6.07 3.94
N VAL A 73 5.84 -5.55 3.48
CA VAL A 73 6.83 -4.89 4.35
C VAL A 73 6.17 -3.71 5.07
N ASN A 74 5.41 -2.90 4.34
CA ASN A 74 4.76 -1.74 4.91
C ASN A 74 3.62 -2.12 5.87
N ALA A 75 2.85 -3.17 5.59
CA ALA A 75 1.85 -3.70 6.50
C ALA A 75 2.50 -4.13 7.83
N GLY A 76 3.66 -4.79 7.78
CA GLY A 76 4.42 -5.16 8.97
C GLY A 76 4.98 -3.96 9.75
N ARG A 77 5.24 -2.84 9.09
CA ARG A 77 5.60 -1.57 9.75
C ARG A 77 4.38 -0.96 10.45
N VAL A 78 3.26 -0.84 9.74
CA VAL A 78 2.01 -0.24 10.26
C VAL A 78 1.36 -1.11 11.33
N SER A 79 1.52 -2.44 11.30
CA SER A 79 0.96 -3.31 12.35
C SER A 79 1.54 -3.00 13.74
N ARG A 80 2.79 -2.53 13.81
CA ARG A 80 3.46 -2.17 15.08
C ARG A 80 2.89 -0.91 15.73
N SER A 81 2.14 -0.08 14.98
CA SER A 81 1.42 1.07 15.55
C SER A 81 -0.04 0.72 15.92
N ILE A 82 -0.49 -0.47 15.55
CA ILE A 82 -1.83 -1.02 15.84
C ILE A 82 -1.79 -1.95 17.04
N VAL A 83 -0.81 -2.84 17.11
CA VAL A 83 -0.63 -3.82 18.18
C VAL A 83 0.78 -3.69 18.72
N ASP A 84 0.90 -3.53 20.03
CA ASP A 84 2.21 -3.49 20.68
C ASP A 84 2.83 -4.91 20.78
N PRO A 85 4.11 -5.04 21.17
CA PRO A 85 4.76 -6.34 21.31
C PRO A 85 4.12 -7.29 22.34
N TYR A 86 3.26 -6.78 23.22
CA TYR A 86 2.57 -7.51 24.27
C TYR A 86 1.12 -7.85 23.92
N GLY A 87 0.67 -7.49 22.71
CA GLY A 87 -0.68 -7.76 22.21
C GLY A 87 -1.73 -6.72 22.56
N ALA A 88 -1.35 -5.59 23.17
CA ALA A 88 -2.27 -4.50 23.47
C ALA A 88 -2.53 -3.65 22.22
N LEU A 89 -3.75 -3.12 22.10
CA LEU A 89 -4.10 -2.20 21.03
C LEU A 89 -3.42 -0.84 21.26
N GLY A 90 -2.62 -0.40 20.28
CA GLY A 90 -1.89 0.84 20.31
C GLY A 90 -2.79 2.06 20.13
N GLY A 91 -2.39 3.21 20.69
CA GLY A 91 -3.15 4.46 20.64
C GLY A 91 -3.38 5.03 19.23
N LEU A 92 -2.74 4.47 18.21
CA LEU A 92 -2.92 4.87 16.80
C LEU A 92 -3.75 3.86 16.01
N LEU A 93 -4.40 2.89 16.67
CA LEU A 93 -5.29 1.90 16.05
C LEU A 93 -6.30 2.54 15.10
N ALA A 94 -7.01 3.58 15.55
CA ALA A 94 -8.07 4.21 14.77
C ALA A 94 -7.56 4.85 13.47
N VAL A 95 -6.32 5.34 13.47
CA VAL A 95 -5.68 5.99 12.31
C VAL A 95 -5.04 4.96 11.38
N HIS A 96 -4.41 3.93 11.94
CA HIS A 96 -3.61 2.97 11.18
C HIS A 96 -4.38 1.73 10.73
N ALA A 97 -5.51 1.37 11.35
CA ALA A 97 -6.26 0.17 10.99
C ALA A 97 -6.75 0.19 9.53
N SER A 98 -7.24 1.33 9.06
CA SER A 98 -7.67 1.52 7.67
C SER A 98 -6.50 1.40 6.69
N LEU A 99 -5.37 2.05 7.01
CA LEU A 99 -4.15 1.98 6.22
C LEU A 99 -3.61 0.55 6.16
N PHE A 100 -3.59 -0.16 7.29
CA PHE A 100 -3.17 -1.56 7.36
C PHE A 100 -4.04 -2.46 6.51
N PHE A 101 -5.36 -2.32 6.58
CA PHE A 101 -6.28 -3.11 5.75
C PHE A 101 -6.04 -2.87 4.26
N LEU A 102 -5.84 -1.61 3.86
CA LEU A 102 -5.50 -1.27 2.47
C LEU A 102 -4.17 -1.89 2.04
N LEU A 103 -3.16 -1.92 2.91
CA LEU A 103 -1.86 -2.54 2.63
C LEU A 103 -2.00 -4.06 2.43
N VAL A 104 -2.73 -4.74 3.31
CA VAL A 104 -3.00 -6.18 3.19
C VAL A 104 -3.76 -6.47 1.90
N LEU A 105 -4.81 -5.70 1.60
CA LEU A 105 -5.58 -5.87 0.36
C LEU A 105 -4.70 -5.66 -0.87
N THR A 106 -3.87 -4.61 -0.87
CA THR A 106 -2.92 -4.33 -1.94
C THR A 106 -1.95 -5.48 -2.15
N ALA A 107 -1.45 -6.09 -1.07
CA ALA A 107 -0.56 -7.24 -1.15
C ALA A 107 -1.26 -8.45 -1.78
N LEU A 108 -2.49 -8.76 -1.34
CA LEU A 108 -3.28 -9.87 -1.87
C LEU A 108 -3.62 -9.69 -3.35
N ILE A 109 -4.02 -8.48 -3.75
CA ILE A 109 -4.29 -8.17 -5.16
C ILE A 109 -3.01 -8.28 -6.00
N GLY A 110 -1.88 -7.77 -5.50
CA GLY A 110 -0.58 -7.92 -6.17
C GLY A 110 -0.14 -9.38 -6.37
N LEU A 111 -0.52 -10.28 -5.45
CA LEU A 111 -0.31 -11.73 -5.61
C LEU A 111 -1.29 -12.37 -6.61
N ALA A 112 -2.53 -11.89 -6.67
CA ALA A 112 -3.56 -12.43 -7.54
C ALA A 112 -3.40 -12.01 -9.02
N GLU A 113 -2.79 -10.85 -9.26
CA GLU A 113 -2.66 -10.26 -10.60
C GLU A 113 -1.90 -11.17 -11.59
N PRO A 114 -0.72 -11.76 -11.26
CA PRO A 114 -0.02 -12.69 -12.15
C PRO A 114 -0.82 -13.98 -12.44
N LEU A 115 -1.58 -14.49 -11.46
CA LEU A 115 -2.39 -15.70 -11.62
C LEU A 115 -3.54 -15.48 -12.61
N ALA A 116 -4.12 -14.28 -12.63
CA ALA A 116 -5.17 -13.91 -13.57
C ALA A 116 -4.65 -13.66 -15.00
N GLU A 117 -3.36 -13.43 -15.17
CA GLU A 117 -2.74 -13.26 -16.49
C GLU A 117 -2.35 -14.59 -17.12
N GLY A 118 -1.97 -15.60 -16.31
CA GLY A 118 -1.64 -16.94 -16.77
C GLY A 118 -2.83 -17.82 -17.20
N THR A 119 -4.06 -17.35 -17.04
CA THR A 119 -5.31 -18.11 -17.30
C THR A 119 -6.02 -17.71 -18.61
N GLY A 120 -5.33 -17.04 -19.53
CA GLY A 120 -5.88 -16.67 -20.84
C GLY A 120 -5.94 -17.84 -21.84
N PRO A 121 -6.97 -17.92 -22.71
CA PRO A 121 -7.05 -18.93 -23.77
C PRO A 121 -5.92 -18.67 -24.78
N GLY A 122 -4.89 -19.51 -24.76
CA GLY A 122 -3.66 -19.30 -25.54
C GLY A 122 -2.41 -19.96 -24.95
N ARG A 123 -2.56 -20.73 -23.86
CA ARG A 123 -1.66 -21.81 -23.47
C ARG A 123 -2.45 -23.10 -23.38
#